data_AF-A0A6N3GLX7-F1
#
_entry.id   AF-A0A6N3GLX7-F1
#
_cell.length_a   1.000
_cell.length_b   1.000
_cell.length_c   1.000
_cell.angle_alpha   90.00
_cell.angle_beta   90.00
_cell.angle_gamma   90.00
#
_symmetry.space_group_name_H-M   'P 1'
#
loop_
_entity.id
_entity.type
_entity.pdbx_description
1 polymer ?
#
loop_
_entity_poly.entity_id
_entity_poly.type
_entity_poly.pdbx_seq_one_letter_code
_entity_poly.pdbx_strand_id
1 'polypeptide(L)'
;MKNIGVRSLIVGLCLMGLGSWSPSLKAQIADRVYKTDYHIDPEKARELSVELDNISFFKDNEYTGKFTKGYSLPGLWVQGKAVYYPLRNIKLEAGVHMLIYHGANKYPSMAYQDIAYWKGDQYQKGVHVLPYFRAQMALSDHVNIVLGNIYGASNHNLIEPLYNPELNLTCDPEAGLQLLYDSKAFDLDVWVNWQSFIFREDVHQEAFTVGISSRVKYNDPASRFHFYTPVQGLVQHRGGEIDTIFNNSVQTLMNGAIGVGGVWNTGHRIFKNLNVELDATGYYQQAGEIWPFDSGYGLYARASADIYDFRVKTSYWTCEDFISMFGSPFFGAASMIDEGVTFGRPQMIYLGVEYSRQLAKGFSIGVDVDVFHHLSGDMNDADGVIQPMGSATSFTAGVYMRINPSFLIKKF
;
A
#
# COMPACT_ATOMS: atom_id res chain seq x y z
N MET A 1 1.67 -34.38 -69.48
CA MET A 1 0.96 -34.59 -68.20
C MET A 1 1.55 -33.64 -67.16
N LYS A 2 0.69 -32.81 -66.53
CA LYS A 2 0.78 -32.06 -65.25
C LYS A 2 2.12 -32.13 -64.48
N ASN A 3 2.65 -31.11 -63.79
CA ASN A 3 2.27 -29.74 -63.45
C ASN A 3 3.50 -29.08 -62.76
N ILE A 4 3.70 -27.76 -62.95
CA ILE A 4 4.01 -26.70 -61.94
C ILE A 4 5.18 -26.99 -60.96
N GLY A 5 6.33 -26.30 -60.93
CA GLY A 5 6.56 -24.85 -60.93
C GLY A 5 6.57 -24.29 -59.50
N VAL A 6 7.68 -23.73 -59.01
CA VAL A 6 7.75 -22.48 -58.19
C VAL A 6 9.20 -22.21 -57.77
N ARG A 7 9.57 -20.94 -57.94
CA ARG A 7 10.86 -20.29 -57.68
C ARG A 7 10.95 -19.78 -56.24
N SER A 8 12.18 -19.48 -55.83
CA SER A 8 12.67 -18.74 -54.67
C SER A 8 11.75 -17.66 -54.08
N LEU A 9 11.76 -17.54 -52.76
CA LEU A 9 11.70 -16.23 -52.08
C LEU A 9 12.39 -16.27 -50.71
N ILE A 10 13.38 -15.39 -50.56
CA ILE A 10 14.00 -14.98 -49.30
C ILE A 10 12.94 -14.21 -48.49
N VAL A 11 12.70 -14.60 -47.24
CA VAL A 11 12.01 -13.74 -46.27
C VAL A 11 12.74 -13.89 -44.92
N GLY A 12 13.27 -12.76 -44.46
CA GLY A 12 13.94 -12.63 -43.17
C GLY A 12 12.99 -12.94 -42.01
N LEU A 13 13.51 -13.69 -41.04
CA LEU A 13 12.86 -13.84 -39.75
C LEU A 13 13.20 -12.59 -38.93
N CYS A 14 12.19 -11.75 -38.72
CA CYS A 14 12.22 -10.69 -37.74
C CYS A 14 12.50 -11.29 -36.34
N LEU A 15 13.66 -10.96 -35.79
CA LEU A 15 13.88 -10.88 -34.35
C LEU A 15 12.99 -9.76 -33.80
N MET A 16 11.71 -10.07 -33.54
CA MET A 16 10.87 -9.24 -32.70
C MET A 16 11.07 -9.64 -31.25
N GLY A 17 11.35 -8.64 -30.43
CA GLY A 17 11.87 -8.75 -29.07
C GLY A 17 11.08 -9.71 -28.20
N LEU A 18 11.83 -10.60 -27.56
CA LEU A 18 11.45 -11.18 -26.27
C LEU A 18 11.45 -10.05 -25.24
N GLY A 19 10.39 -9.23 -25.26
CA GLY A 19 10.01 -8.46 -24.10
C GLY A 19 9.71 -9.47 -23.00
N SER A 20 10.56 -9.48 -21.96
CA SER A 20 10.35 -10.23 -20.73
C SER A 20 9.10 -9.69 -20.03
N TRP A 21 7.93 -10.07 -20.52
CA TRP A 21 6.70 -9.99 -19.77
C TRP A 21 6.65 -11.22 -18.88
N SER A 22 7.23 -11.09 -17.69
CA SER A 22 6.87 -11.96 -16.58
C SER A 22 5.36 -11.83 -16.40
N PRO A 23 4.55 -12.89 -16.57
CA PRO A 23 3.15 -12.84 -16.19
C PRO A 23 3.14 -12.67 -14.67
N SER A 24 3.04 -11.43 -14.21
CA SER A 24 2.66 -11.17 -12.83
C SER A 24 1.30 -11.84 -12.66
N LEU A 25 1.23 -12.81 -11.75
CA LEU A 25 0.00 -13.47 -11.38
C LEU A 25 -0.84 -12.45 -10.59
N LYS A 26 -1.53 -11.57 -11.32
CA LYS A 26 -2.31 -10.47 -10.75
C LYS A 26 -3.67 -10.97 -10.30
N ALA A 27 -3.79 -11.86 -9.31
CA ALA A 27 -5.12 -12.20 -8.75
C ALA A 27 -5.49 -11.30 -7.56
N GLN A 28 -4.51 -10.60 -6.98
CA GLN A 28 -4.72 -9.68 -5.87
C GLN A 28 -5.31 -8.34 -6.30
N ILE A 29 -6.22 -7.81 -5.47
CA ILE A 29 -6.82 -6.47 -5.66
C ILE A 29 -5.74 -5.41 -5.76
N ALA A 30 -4.68 -5.51 -4.95
CA ALA A 30 -3.57 -4.55 -4.96
C ALA A 30 -2.98 -4.36 -6.38
N ASP A 31 -2.79 -5.42 -7.15
CA ASP A 31 -2.18 -5.33 -8.49
C ASP A 31 -3.15 -4.88 -9.59
N ARG A 32 -4.46 -5.12 -9.41
CA ARG A 32 -5.48 -4.79 -10.43
C ARG A 32 -6.17 -3.46 -10.20
N VAL A 33 -6.25 -3.01 -8.94
CA VAL A 33 -7.07 -1.87 -8.51
C VAL A 33 -6.21 -0.74 -7.94
N TYR A 34 -5.23 -1.06 -7.07
CA TYR A 34 -4.53 -0.03 -6.29
C TYR A 34 -3.23 0.46 -6.92
N LYS A 35 -2.38 -0.46 -7.38
CA LYS A 35 -1.03 -0.11 -7.86
C LYS A 35 -1.06 0.61 -9.19
N THR A 36 -0.14 1.56 -9.32
CA THR A 36 0.19 2.23 -10.58
C THR A 36 1.54 1.75 -11.09
N ASP A 37 1.66 1.52 -12.40
CA ASP A 37 2.95 1.17 -13.00
C ASP A 37 3.88 2.39 -13.03
N TYR A 38 5.09 2.23 -12.50
CA TYR A 38 6.12 3.25 -12.54
C TYR A 38 7.05 3.13 -13.75
N HIS A 39 6.99 2.07 -14.56
CA HIS A 39 7.90 1.95 -15.69
C HIS A 39 7.63 3.04 -16.74
N ILE A 40 8.69 3.75 -17.13
CA ILE A 40 8.62 4.72 -18.24
C ILE A 40 8.66 3.92 -19.54
N ASP A 41 7.70 4.17 -20.43
CA ASP A 41 7.67 3.64 -21.79
C ASP A 41 8.48 4.56 -22.72
N PRO A 42 9.68 4.15 -23.18
CA PRO A 42 10.54 4.98 -24.02
C PRO A 42 9.93 5.36 -25.37
N GLU A 43 8.93 4.61 -25.84
CA GLU A 43 8.28 4.82 -27.14
C GLU A 43 7.24 5.96 -27.09
N LYS A 44 6.83 6.35 -25.88
CA LYS A 44 5.98 7.52 -25.63
C LYS A 44 6.75 8.83 -25.65
N ALA A 45 8.05 8.83 -25.92
CA ALA A 45 8.81 10.08 -26.00
C ALA A 45 8.12 11.09 -26.92
N ARG A 46 8.00 12.31 -26.40
CA ARG A 46 7.28 13.46 -26.95
C ARG A 46 5.76 13.31 -27.02
N GLU A 47 5.17 12.39 -26.27
CA GLU A 47 3.71 12.28 -26.16
C GLU A 47 3.18 13.04 -24.94
N LEU A 48 2.15 13.84 -25.18
CA LEU A 48 1.30 14.48 -24.18
C LEU A 48 -0.06 13.79 -24.19
N SER A 49 -0.51 13.36 -23.03
CA SER A 49 -1.80 12.70 -22.81
C SER A 49 -2.54 13.33 -21.63
N VAL A 50 -3.84 13.10 -21.56
CA VAL A 50 -4.65 13.34 -20.36
C VAL A 50 -5.09 12.00 -19.82
N GLU A 51 -4.86 11.79 -18.53
CA GLU A 51 -5.27 10.60 -17.80
C GLU A 51 -6.30 10.99 -16.73
N LEU A 52 -7.32 10.15 -16.59
CA LEU A 52 -8.27 10.22 -15.49
C LEU A 52 -8.08 8.96 -14.67
N ASP A 53 -7.59 9.10 -13.45
CA ASP A 53 -7.39 7.97 -12.56
C ASP A 53 -8.39 8.01 -11.41
N ASN A 54 -9.07 6.91 -11.12
CA ASN A 54 -10.15 6.89 -10.15
C ASN A 54 -10.26 5.51 -9.48
N ILE A 55 -10.55 5.54 -8.18
CA ILE A 55 -11.11 4.40 -7.47
C ILE A 55 -12.43 4.83 -6.87
N SER A 56 -13.51 4.19 -7.31
CA SER A 56 -14.79 4.21 -6.61
C SER A 56 -14.86 3.02 -5.68
N PHE A 57 -15.31 3.24 -4.45
CA PHE A 57 -15.27 2.22 -3.42
C PHE A 57 -16.49 2.28 -2.49
N PHE A 58 -16.88 1.10 -2.03
CA PHE A 58 -17.78 0.94 -0.89
C PHE A 58 -17.14 -0.13 -0.01
N LYS A 59 -16.69 0.25 1.17
CA LYS A 59 -16.11 -0.68 2.15
C LYS A 59 -16.89 -0.57 3.45
N ASP A 60 -17.26 -1.70 4.02
CA ASP A 60 -17.97 -1.79 5.28
C ASP A 60 -17.12 -2.55 6.28
N ASN A 61 -16.82 -1.91 7.41
CA ASN A 61 -15.96 -2.45 8.46
C ASN A 61 -16.78 -2.64 9.74
N GLU A 62 -17.11 -3.89 10.04
CA GLU A 62 -17.93 -4.27 11.19
C GLU A 62 -17.06 -4.92 12.25
N TYR A 63 -16.68 -4.12 13.24
CA TYR A 63 -15.68 -4.48 14.23
C TYR A 63 -16.29 -4.72 15.61
N THR A 64 -15.89 -5.82 16.22
CA THR A 64 -16.25 -6.19 17.60
C THR A 64 -14.99 -6.21 18.47
N GLY A 65 -15.15 -5.91 19.76
CA GLY A 65 -14.06 -5.91 20.74
C GLY A 65 -13.56 -4.50 21.06
N LYS A 66 -12.37 -4.42 21.65
CA LYS A 66 -11.78 -3.18 22.16
C LYS A 66 -10.64 -2.59 21.30
N PHE A 67 -10.33 -3.21 20.16
CA PHE A 67 -9.21 -2.80 19.33
C PHE A 67 -9.49 -1.50 18.56
N THR A 68 -10.59 -1.45 17.80
CA THR A 68 -11.01 -0.27 17.03
C THR A 68 -12.51 -0.33 16.74
N LYS A 69 -13.14 0.84 16.49
CA LYS A 69 -14.56 0.96 16.19
C LYS A 69 -14.84 0.71 14.71
N GLY A 70 -15.97 0.09 14.40
CA GLY A 70 -16.44 -0.12 13.02
C GLY A 70 -16.91 1.18 12.34
N TYR A 71 -16.90 1.18 11.01
CA TYR A 71 -17.31 2.31 10.16
C TYR A 71 -17.51 1.85 8.71
N SER A 72 -18.21 2.64 7.90
CA SER A 72 -18.37 2.37 6.47
C SER A 72 -17.80 3.53 5.64
N LEU A 73 -17.17 3.19 4.52
CA LEU A 73 -16.51 4.10 3.57
C LEU A 73 -17.19 4.03 2.20
N PRO A 74 -18.36 4.66 2.01
CA PRO A 74 -18.90 4.91 0.68
C PRO A 74 -18.19 6.13 0.08
N GLY A 75 -17.48 5.97 -1.03
CA GLY A 75 -16.78 7.10 -1.61
C GLY A 75 -16.07 6.84 -2.92
N LEU A 76 -15.30 7.82 -3.33
CA LEU A 76 -14.36 7.71 -4.43
C LEU A 76 -13.25 8.74 -4.27
N TRP A 77 -12.10 8.43 -4.83
CA TRP A 77 -11.15 9.47 -5.19
C TRP A 77 -10.96 9.50 -6.70
N VAL A 78 -10.69 10.68 -7.23
CA VAL A 78 -10.43 10.91 -8.66
C VAL A 78 -9.24 11.84 -8.84
N GLN A 79 -8.41 11.55 -9.82
CA GLN A 79 -7.20 12.26 -10.16
C GLN A 79 -7.16 12.51 -11.67
N GLY A 80 -7.46 13.75 -12.07
CA GLY A 80 -7.30 14.19 -13.46
C GLY A 80 -5.93 14.81 -13.65
N LYS A 81 -5.16 14.33 -14.64
CA LYS A 81 -3.78 14.79 -14.87
C LYS A 81 -3.38 14.82 -16.34
N ALA A 82 -2.56 15.79 -16.70
CA ALA A 82 -1.77 15.77 -17.92
C ALA A 82 -0.49 14.96 -17.69
N VAL A 83 -0.16 14.06 -18.62
CA VAL A 83 1.05 13.23 -18.58
C VAL A 83 1.87 13.48 -19.83
N TYR A 84 3.11 13.93 -19.64
CA TYR A 84 4.02 14.28 -20.72
C TYR A 84 5.33 13.52 -20.59
N TYR A 85 5.80 12.94 -21.69
CA TYR A 85 7.09 12.26 -21.78
C TYR A 85 8.06 13.13 -22.60
N PRO A 86 8.73 14.15 -22.03
CA PRO A 86 9.61 15.02 -22.81
C PRO A 86 10.77 14.28 -23.47
N LEU A 87 11.29 13.23 -22.81
CA LEU A 87 12.39 12.40 -23.26
C LEU A 87 12.04 10.92 -23.04
N ARG A 88 12.82 10.01 -23.63
CA ARG A 88 12.65 8.54 -23.50
C ARG A 88 12.73 8.02 -22.07
N ASN A 89 13.32 8.80 -21.16
CA ASN A 89 13.59 8.42 -19.78
C ASN A 89 13.04 9.44 -18.76
N ILE A 90 12.16 10.36 -19.17
CA ILE A 90 11.54 11.35 -18.27
C ILE A 90 10.02 11.31 -18.46
N LYS A 91 9.29 11.25 -17.35
CA LYS A 91 7.83 11.34 -17.27
C LYS A 91 7.44 12.47 -16.32
N LEU A 92 6.59 13.37 -16.79
CA LEU A 92 6.03 14.48 -16.00
C LEU A 92 4.51 14.29 -15.90
N GLU A 93 3.97 14.44 -14.69
CA GLU A 93 2.53 14.43 -14.43
C GLU A 93 2.15 15.73 -13.70
N ALA A 94 1.05 16.36 -14.11
CA ALA A 94 0.50 17.56 -13.47
C ALA A 94 -1.03 17.52 -13.47
N GLY A 95 -1.66 17.74 -12.33
CA GLY A 95 -3.09 17.55 -12.16
C GLY A 95 -3.61 17.88 -10.76
N VAL A 96 -4.77 17.31 -10.46
CA VAL A 96 -5.47 17.47 -9.18
C VAL A 96 -5.94 16.10 -8.69
N HIS A 97 -5.88 15.88 -7.38
CA HIS A 97 -6.48 14.74 -6.69
C HIS A 97 -7.67 15.23 -5.85
N MET A 98 -8.77 14.48 -5.87
CA MET A 98 -10.00 14.82 -5.16
C MET A 98 -10.54 13.57 -4.47
N LEU A 99 -10.73 13.60 -3.16
CA LEU A 99 -11.33 12.54 -2.35
C LEU A 99 -12.72 12.96 -1.87
N ILE A 100 -13.70 12.06 -2.02
CA ILE A 100 -15.10 12.28 -1.70
C ILE A 100 -15.63 11.06 -0.94
N TYR A 101 -16.26 11.30 0.21
CA TYR A 101 -17.06 10.33 0.94
C TYR A 101 -18.53 10.75 0.86
N HIS A 102 -19.39 9.85 0.42
CA HIS A 102 -20.82 10.12 0.34
C HIS A 102 -21.40 10.31 1.75
N GLY A 103 -22.09 11.44 1.97
CA GLY A 103 -22.67 11.78 3.26
C GLY A 103 -21.71 12.44 4.26
N ALA A 104 -20.43 12.59 3.93
CA ALA A 104 -19.47 13.33 4.75
C ALA A 104 -19.40 14.81 4.35
N ASN A 105 -19.35 15.69 5.34
CA ASN A 105 -19.17 17.13 5.13
C ASN A 105 -17.77 17.63 5.53
N LYS A 106 -16.88 16.70 5.87
CA LYS A 106 -15.71 16.92 6.70
C LYS A 106 -14.70 15.80 6.45
N TYR A 107 -13.46 16.16 6.13
CA TYR A 107 -12.40 15.23 5.70
C TYR A 107 -11.14 15.41 6.55
N PRO A 108 -10.58 14.33 7.13
CA PRO A 108 -9.27 14.37 7.79
C PRO A 108 -8.16 14.82 6.83
N SER A 109 -7.08 15.35 7.38
CA SER A 109 -5.95 15.90 6.63
C SER A 109 -4.69 15.02 6.63
N MET A 110 -4.68 13.90 7.36
CA MET A 110 -3.55 12.97 7.45
C MET A 110 -4.04 11.54 7.77
N ALA A 111 -3.20 10.54 7.44
CA ALA A 111 -3.39 9.11 7.63
C ALA A 111 -4.63 8.72 8.45
N TYR A 112 -5.65 8.26 7.73
CA TYR A 112 -7.05 8.19 8.18
C TYR A 112 -7.33 6.96 9.07
N GLN A 113 -6.34 6.48 9.82
CA GLN A 113 -6.47 5.30 10.67
C GLN A 113 -7.43 5.50 11.85
N ASP A 114 -7.68 6.76 12.20
CA ASP A 114 -8.57 7.19 13.26
C ASP A 114 -9.92 7.66 12.72
N ILE A 115 -10.35 7.28 11.51
CA ILE A 115 -11.67 7.66 10.94
C ILE A 115 -12.82 7.44 11.93
N ALA A 116 -12.76 6.39 12.74
CA ALA A 116 -13.79 6.08 13.71
C ALA A 116 -13.87 7.11 14.87
N TYR A 117 -12.81 7.89 15.07
CA TYR A 117 -12.71 9.01 15.99
C TYR A 117 -12.70 10.32 15.19
N TRP A 118 -13.78 11.09 15.30
CA TRP A 118 -13.79 12.42 14.71
C TRP A 118 -12.69 13.29 15.34
N LYS A 119 -11.60 13.58 14.61
CA LYS A 119 -10.64 14.61 14.99
C LYS A 119 -11.02 15.95 14.36
N GLY A 120 -11.38 16.88 15.23
CA GLY A 120 -11.67 18.26 14.88
C GLY A 120 -10.42 19.09 14.70
N ASP A 121 -10.09 19.38 13.45
CA ASP A 121 -9.96 20.73 12.88
C ASP A 121 -9.80 20.54 11.37
N GLN A 122 -10.85 20.86 10.61
CA GLN A 122 -10.93 20.47 9.20
C GLN A 122 -11.23 21.67 8.34
N TYR A 123 -10.25 22.01 7.51
CA TYR A 123 -10.29 23.16 6.60
C TYR A 123 -11.10 22.89 5.32
N GLN A 124 -11.53 21.64 5.06
CA GLN A 124 -12.18 21.26 3.81
C GLN A 124 -13.59 20.71 4.03
N LYS A 125 -14.58 21.36 3.41
CA LYS A 125 -15.99 20.94 3.39
C LYS A 125 -16.34 20.40 2.00
N GLY A 126 -17.04 19.27 1.95
CA GLY A 126 -17.60 18.71 0.71
C GLY A 126 -16.64 17.80 -0.07
N VAL A 127 -15.46 18.29 -0.45
CA VAL A 127 -14.45 17.53 -1.21
C VAL A 127 -13.06 17.83 -0.66
N HIS A 128 -12.22 16.81 -0.49
CA HIS A 128 -10.81 17.00 -0.16
C HIS A 128 -9.97 17.12 -1.43
N VAL A 129 -9.42 18.30 -1.71
CA VAL A 129 -8.75 18.62 -2.99
C VAL A 129 -7.28 18.93 -2.75
N LEU A 130 -6.41 18.25 -3.50
CA LEU A 130 -4.95 18.42 -3.44
C LEU A 130 -4.34 18.60 -4.85
N PRO A 131 -3.33 19.46 -4.99
CA PRO A 131 -2.53 19.48 -6.22
C PRO A 131 -1.80 18.15 -6.40
N TYR A 132 -1.57 17.77 -7.65
CA TYR A 132 -0.81 16.56 -7.97
C TYR A 132 0.25 16.84 -9.02
N PHE A 133 1.52 16.65 -8.66
CA PHE A 133 2.67 16.86 -9.54
C PHE A 133 3.69 15.76 -9.34
N ARG A 134 4.15 15.15 -10.44
CA ARG A 134 5.22 14.14 -10.40
C ARG A 134 6.24 14.44 -11.48
N ALA A 135 7.51 14.44 -11.10
CA ALA A 135 8.62 14.36 -12.04
C ALA A 135 9.36 13.04 -11.80
N GLN A 136 9.44 12.20 -12.82
CA GLN A 136 10.13 10.93 -12.76
C GLN A 136 11.23 10.88 -13.81
N MET A 137 12.39 10.36 -13.42
CA MET A 137 13.53 10.11 -14.30
C MET A 137 14.02 8.67 -14.15
N ALA A 138 14.07 7.94 -15.26
CA ALA A 138 14.80 6.68 -15.35
C ALA A 138 16.28 6.98 -15.60
N LEU A 139 17.14 6.66 -14.62
CA LEU A 139 18.59 6.78 -14.75
C LEU A 139 19.19 5.60 -15.52
N SER A 140 18.52 4.45 -15.47
CA SER A 140 18.80 3.24 -16.25
C SER A 140 17.52 2.41 -16.35
N ASP A 141 17.59 1.25 -17.02
CA ASP A 141 16.48 0.29 -17.05
C ASP A 141 16.10 -0.25 -15.66
N HIS A 142 16.98 -0.07 -14.67
CA HIS A 142 16.81 -0.59 -13.31
C HIS A 142 16.53 0.49 -12.26
N VAL A 143 16.86 1.76 -12.51
CA VAL A 143 16.86 2.82 -11.48
C VAL A 143 15.95 3.96 -11.89
N ASN A 144 14.99 4.31 -11.03
CA ASN A 144 14.13 5.47 -11.19
C ASN A 144 14.22 6.39 -9.96
N ILE A 145 14.22 7.70 -10.21
CA ILE A 145 14.03 8.73 -9.19
C ILE A 145 12.71 9.43 -9.46
N VAL A 146 11.93 9.67 -8.39
CA VAL A 146 10.63 10.33 -8.42
C VAL A 146 10.63 11.49 -7.44
N LEU A 147 10.18 12.66 -7.90
CA LEU A 147 10.04 13.90 -7.12
C LEU A 147 8.60 14.40 -7.19
N GLY A 148 8.13 15.02 -6.11
CA GLY A 148 6.73 15.45 -5.98
C GLY A 148 5.89 14.29 -5.46
N ASN A 149 4.70 14.05 -6.01
CA ASN A 149 3.89 12.91 -5.65
C ASN A 149 4.56 11.59 -6.04
N ILE A 150 4.90 10.78 -5.04
CA ILE A 150 5.61 9.51 -5.22
C ILE A 150 4.63 8.37 -5.53
N TYR A 151 5.14 7.18 -5.87
CA TYR A 151 4.33 5.97 -6.00
C TYR A 151 4.09 5.38 -4.60
N GLY A 152 3.07 5.90 -3.93
CA GLY A 152 2.74 5.57 -2.54
C GLY A 152 1.83 4.36 -2.33
N ALA A 153 1.41 4.15 -1.08
CA ALA A 153 0.44 3.12 -0.68
C ALA A 153 0.81 1.69 -1.12
N SER A 154 -0.08 0.97 -1.81
CA SER A 154 0.18 -0.42 -2.23
C SER A 154 1.43 -0.59 -3.10
N ASN A 155 1.92 0.49 -3.74
CA ASN A 155 3.14 0.44 -4.51
C ASN A 155 4.38 0.09 -3.65
N HIS A 156 4.39 0.43 -2.36
CA HIS A 156 5.49 0.11 -1.45
C HIS A 156 5.59 -1.38 -1.08
N ASN A 157 4.54 -2.18 -1.34
CA ASN A 157 4.50 -3.62 -1.01
C ASN A 157 4.76 -3.96 0.47
N LEU A 158 4.40 -3.06 1.38
CA LEU A 158 4.51 -3.27 2.83
C LEU A 158 3.52 -4.35 3.32
N ILE A 159 3.90 -5.11 4.35
CA ILE A 159 3.03 -6.11 4.98
C ILE A 159 1.93 -5.44 5.84
N GLU A 160 0.82 -6.14 6.05
CA GLU A 160 -0.37 -5.61 6.74
C GLU A 160 -0.11 -5.06 8.16
N PRO A 161 0.77 -5.68 8.99
CA PRO A 161 1.15 -5.10 10.28
C PRO A 161 1.86 -3.74 10.18
N LEU A 162 2.48 -3.44 9.04
CA LEU A 162 3.21 -2.19 8.80
C LEU A 162 2.37 -1.17 8.02
N TYR A 163 1.48 -1.62 7.12
CA TYR A 163 0.69 -0.74 6.26
C TYR A 163 -0.68 -1.35 5.91
N ASN A 164 -1.75 -0.61 6.21
CA ASN A 164 -3.12 -1.04 5.97
C ASN A 164 -3.49 -0.80 4.49
N PRO A 165 -3.94 -1.83 3.74
CA PRO A 165 -4.41 -1.65 2.36
C PRO A 165 -5.54 -0.63 2.21
N GLU A 166 -6.34 -0.37 3.24
CA GLU A 166 -7.38 0.66 3.22
C GLU A 166 -6.84 2.07 2.95
N LEU A 167 -5.56 2.33 3.27
CA LEU A 167 -4.92 3.63 3.01
C LEU A 167 -4.86 3.98 1.52
N ASN A 168 -5.04 3.01 0.60
CA ASN A 168 -5.20 3.29 -0.83
C ASN A 168 -6.52 4.01 -1.17
N LEU A 169 -7.49 3.96 -0.27
CA LEU A 169 -8.80 4.58 -0.41
C LEU A 169 -8.87 5.87 0.39
N THR A 170 -8.19 5.89 1.53
CA THR A 170 -8.39 6.92 2.53
C THR A 170 -7.28 7.96 2.54
N CYS A 171 -5.99 7.60 2.37
CA CYS A 171 -4.88 8.55 2.49
C CYS A 171 -4.73 9.55 1.36
N ASP A 172 -4.15 10.70 1.73
CA ASP A 172 -3.64 11.68 0.79
C ASP A 172 -2.51 11.09 -0.06
N PRO A 173 -2.38 11.50 -1.34
CA PRO A 173 -1.26 11.09 -2.18
C PRO A 173 0.07 11.49 -1.55
N GLU A 174 0.92 10.51 -1.30
CA GLU A 174 2.24 10.72 -0.72
C GLU A 174 3.11 11.64 -1.60
N ALA A 175 3.85 12.56 -1.00
CA ALA A 175 4.65 13.56 -1.71
C ALA A 175 6.04 13.75 -1.10
N GLY A 176 7.09 13.71 -1.91
CA GLY A 176 8.47 13.91 -1.49
C GLY A 176 9.45 13.38 -2.52
N LEU A 177 10.29 12.44 -2.11
CA LEU A 177 11.36 11.83 -2.91
C LEU A 177 11.26 10.31 -2.82
N GLN A 178 11.42 9.62 -3.95
CA GLN A 178 11.47 8.16 -3.99
C GLN A 178 12.54 7.67 -4.96
N LEU A 179 13.27 6.64 -4.55
CA LEU A 179 14.23 5.89 -5.34
C LEU A 179 13.70 4.46 -5.51
N LEU A 180 13.52 4.05 -6.76
CA LEU A 180 13.09 2.70 -7.12
C LEU A 180 14.22 1.99 -7.85
N TYR A 181 14.50 0.77 -7.42
CA TYR A 181 15.45 -0.13 -8.07
C TYR A 181 14.83 -1.50 -8.29
N ASP A 182 14.90 -2.03 -9.52
CA ASP A 182 14.47 -3.39 -9.84
C ASP A 182 15.61 -4.16 -10.48
N SER A 183 15.94 -5.33 -9.92
CA SER A 183 16.83 -6.30 -10.52
C SER A 183 16.31 -7.73 -10.35
N LYS A 184 17.01 -8.67 -11.01
CA LYS A 184 16.78 -10.11 -10.83
C LYS A 184 17.04 -10.58 -9.41
N ALA A 185 18.01 -9.97 -8.72
CA ALA A 185 18.46 -10.39 -7.39
C ALA A 185 17.65 -9.73 -6.26
N PHE A 186 17.17 -8.50 -6.46
CA PHE A 186 16.30 -7.82 -5.51
C PHE A 186 15.58 -6.63 -6.16
N ASP A 187 14.45 -6.24 -5.56
CA ASP A 187 13.83 -4.93 -5.74
C ASP A 187 14.04 -4.08 -4.49
N LEU A 188 14.00 -2.76 -4.65
CA LEU A 188 14.17 -1.78 -3.59
C LEU A 188 13.33 -0.54 -3.88
N ASP A 189 12.53 -0.14 -2.90
CA ASP A 189 11.78 1.09 -2.83
C ASP A 189 12.23 1.83 -1.57
N VAL A 190 12.80 3.02 -1.73
CA VAL A 190 13.18 3.92 -0.63
C VAL A 190 12.51 5.25 -0.86
N TRP A 191 11.82 5.78 0.15
CA TRP A 191 11.09 7.02 0.00
C TRP A 191 11.11 7.89 1.24
N VAL A 192 10.84 9.17 1.02
CA VAL A 192 10.43 10.14 2.03
C VAL A 192 9.10 10.70 1.58
N ASN A 193 8.08 10.54 2.42
CA ASN A 193 6.79 11.17 2.30
C ASN A 193 6.72 12.35 3.28
N TRP A 194 6.76 13.57 2.76
CA TRP A 194 6.70 14.80 3.51
C TRP A 194 5.25 15.21 3.72
N GLN A 195 4.78 15.11 4.96
CA GLN A 195 3.36 15.24 5.30
C GLN A 195 3.02 16.65 5.79
N SER A 196 3.94 17.28 6.53
CA SER A 196 3.82 18.65 7.02
C SER A 196 5.18 19.32 7.03
N PHE A 197 5.27 20.51 6.44
CA PHE A 197 6.45 21.37 6.47
C PHE A 197 6.17 22.58 7.35
N ILE A 198 7.15 23.04 8.13
CA ILE A 198 7.02 24.20 9.02
C ILE A 198 7.97 25.34 8.63
N PHE A 199 7.53 26.56 8.88
CA PHE A 199 8.36 27.76 8.99
C PHE A 199 8.57 28.13 10.47
N ARG A 200 9.48 29.07 10.71
CA ARG A 200 9.72 29.61 12.06
C ARG A 200 8.44 30.21 12.64
N GLU A 201 8.15 29.92 13.90
CA GLU A 201 6.94 30.37 14.64
C GLU A 201 5.62 29.72 14.19
N ASP A 202 5.65 28.70 13.34
CA ASP A 202 4.45 27.92 13.05
C ASP A 202 3.93 27.18 14.30
N VAL A 203 2.61 27.02 14.35
CA VAL A 203 1.87 26.45 15.49
C VAL A 203 1.46 25.00 15.28
N HIS A 204 2.01 24.35 14.25
CA HIS A 204 1.82 22.92 13.97
C HIS A 204 3.18 22.24 13.84
N GLN A 205 3.20 20.92 14.00
CA GLN A 205 4.43 20.13 13.92
C GLN A 205 4.84 19.88 12.47
N GLU A 206 6.15 19.80 12.23
CA GLU A 206 6.72 19.15 11.05
C GLU A 206 6.40 17.66 11.11
N ALA A 207 6.15 17.03 9.96
CA ALA A 207 5.89 15.60 9.92
C ALA A 207 6.36 15.01 8.59
N PHE A 208 7.13 13.94 8.67
CA PHE A 208 7.52 13.15 7.51
C PHE A 208 7.70 11.69 7.87
N THR A 209 7.54 10.83 6.86
CA THR A 209 7.77 9.40 6.98
C THR A 209 8.85 8.98 6.00
N VAL A 210 9.87 8.27 6.49
CA VAL A 210 10.88 7.61 5.67
C VAL A 210 10.56 6.13 5.62
N GLY A 211 10.63 5.54 4.44
CA GLY A 211 10.36 4.13 4.25
C GLY A 211 11.39 3.42 3.40
N ILE A 212 11.52 2.12 3.64
CA ILE A 212 12.27 1.18 2.82
C ILE A 212 11.46 -0.11 2.68
N SER A 213 11.41 -0.65 1.48
CA SER A 213 10.83 -1.95 1.18
C SER A 213 11.69 -2.64 0.13
N SER A 214 12.10 -3.86 0.41
CA SER A 214 12.94 -4.65 -0.49
C SER A 214 12.59 -6.12 -0.40
N ARG A 215 12.66 -6.80 -1.54
CA ARG A 215 12.62 -8.26 -1.60
C ARG A 215 13.89 -8.80 -2.20
N VAL A 216 14.69 -9.49 -1.40
CA VAL A 216 15.84 -10.27 -1.87
C VAL A 216 15.34 -11.58 -2.47
N LYS A 217 15.64 -11.81 -3.75
CA LYS A 217 15.17 -12.94 -4.56
C LYS A 217 16.29 -13.97 -4.66
N TYR A 218 16.06 -15.19 -4.18
CA TYR A 218 17.07 -16.26 -4.27
C TYR A 218 17.07 -16.98 -5.63
N ASN A 219 16.00 -16.82 -6.38
CA ASN A 219 15.84 -17.36 -7.73
C ASN A 219 14.74 -16.61 -8.49
N ASP A 220 14.59 -16.93 -9.78
CA ASP A 220 13.61 -16.27 -10.66
C ASP A 220 12.19 -16.42 -10.10
N PRO A 221 11.43 -15.31 -9.89
CA PRO A 221 10.03 -15.34 -9.46
C PRO A 221 9.09 -16.21 -10.32
N ALA A 222 9.43 -16.45 -11.58
CA ALA A 222 8.68 -17.33 -12.48
C ALA A 222 8.99 -18.83 -12.28
N SER A 223 10.00 -19.18 -11.46
CA SER A 223 10.36 -20.58 -11.18
C SER A 223 9.21 -21.33 -10.52
N ARG A 224 9.13 -22.66 -10.72
CA ARG A 224 8.14 -23.53 -10.06
C ARG A 224 8.10 -23.33 -8.54
N PHE A 225 9.27 -23.20 -7.92
CA PHE A 225 9.39 -22.80 -6.53
C PHE A 225 10.25 -21.54 -6.49
N HIS A 226 9.73 -20.46 -5.93
CA HIS A 226 10.45 -19.20 -5.75
C HIS A 226 10.61 -18.91 -4.26
N PHE A 227 11.81 -18.50 -3.85
CA PHE A 227 12.12 -18.16 -2.47
C PHE A 227 12.67 -16.74 -2.38
N TYR A 228 12.32 -16.05 -1.30
CA TYR A 228 12.73 -14.68 -1.07
C TYR A 228 12.78 -14.32 0.42
N THR A 229 13.44 -13.21 0.72
CA THR A 229 13.39 -12.54 2.02
C THR A 229 12.91 -11.10 1.83
N PRO A 230 11.76 -10.72 2.42
CA PRO A 230 11.36 -9.33 2.52
C PRO A 230 12.14 -8.63 3.65
N VAL A 231 12.47 -7.36 3.41
CA VAL A 231 13.04 -6.43 4.40
C VAL A 231 12.29 -5.11 4.28
N GLN A 232 11.68 -4.65 5.37
CA GLN A 232 10.82 -3.48 5.38
C GLN A 232 11.09 -2.61 6.60
N GLY A 233 10.96 -1.30 6.45
CA GLY A 233 11.16 -0.34 7.52
C GLY A 233 10.37 0.94 7.27
N LEU A 234 9.85 1.51 8.34
CA LEU A 234 9.16 2.80 8.37
C LEU A 234 9.65 3.57 9.58
N VAL A 235 9.96 4.84 9.37
CA VAL A 235 10.28 5.80 10.42
C VAL A 235 9.39 7.00 10.23
N GLN A 236 8.53 7.29 11.19
CA GLN A 236 7.77 8.54 11.21
C GLN A 236 8.39 9.49 12.21
N HIS A 237 8.72 10.69 11.74
CA HIS A 237 9.13 11.80 12.57
C HIS A 237 8.01 12.83 12.63
N ARG A 238 7.72 13.33 13.83
CA ARG A 238 6.87 14.51 14.03
C ARG A 238 7.55 15.46 15.02
N GLY A 239 7.56 16.75 14.72
CA GLY A 239 8.18 17.77 15.57
C GLY A 239 9.27 18.56 14.86
N GLY A 240 9.56 19.77 15.35
CA GLY A 240 10.62 20.63 14.83
C GLY A 240 11.33 21.44 15.91
N GLU A 241 12.55 21.90 15.62
CA GLU A 241 13.37 22.70 16.55
C GLU A 241 12.96 24.20 16.59
N ILE A 242 12.06 24.63 15.70
CA ILE A 242 11.76 26.05 15.40
C ILE A 242 10.28 26.41 15.66
N ASP A 243 9.51 25.49 16.26
CA ASP A 243 8.12 25.72 16.65
C ASP A 243 8.01 26.25 18.10
N THR A 244 6.82 26.71 18.49
CA THR A 244 6.55 27.28 19.83
C THR A 244 6.05 26.24 20.84
N ILE A 245 6.14 24.94 20.53
CA ILE A 245 5.57 23.85 21.33
C ILE A 245 6.64 23.32 22.29
N PHE A 246 6.61 23.75 23.54
CA PHE A 246 7.64 23.43 24.54
C PHE A 246 7.42 22.12 25.35
N ASN A 247 6.31 21.40 25.14
CA ASN A 247 6.03 20.10 25.77
C ASN A 247 5.77 19.04 24.69
N ASN A 248 6.46 17.88 24.76
CA ASN A 248 6.37 16.77 23.79
C ASN A 248 6.73 17.15 22.34
N SER A 249 7.80 17.95 22.17
CA SER A 249 8.14 18.62 20.90
C SER A 249 8.58 17.70 19.77
N VAL A 250 9.12 16.51 20.06
CA VAL A 250 9.61 15.57 19.05
C VAL A 250 9.11 14.16 19.33
N GLN A 251 8.61 13.51 18.29
CA GLN A 251 8.11 12.16 18.27
C GLN A 251 8.80 11.40 17.15
N THR A 252 9.33 10.23 17.44
CA THR A 252 9.94 9.38 16.41
C THR A 252 9.54 7.93 16.64
N LEU A 253 8.74 7.41 15.72
CA LEU A 253 8.22 6.05 15.73
C LEU A 253 8.84 5.24 14.61
N MET A 254 9.10 3.97 14.88
CA MET A 254 9.67 3.04 13.91
C MET A 254 8.88 1.74 13.88
N ASN A 255 8.64 1.22 12.68
CA ASN A 255 8.23 -0.16 12.45
C ASN A 255 9.21 -0.82 11.47
N GLY A 256 9.50 -2.09 11.68
CA GLY A 256 10.33 -2.87 10.78
C GLY A 256 9.84 -4.30 10.67
N ALA A 257 10.18 -4.94 9.55
CA ALA A 257 9.91 -6.36 9.35
C ALA A 257 11.04 -7.02 8.54
N ILE A 258 11.32 -8.27 8.89
CA ILE A 258 12.19 -9.16 8.11
C ILE A 258 11.57 -10.56 8.11
N GLY A 259 11.64 -11.25 6.98
CA GLY A 259 11.00 -12.55 6.87
C GLY A 259 11.63 -13.52 5.90
N VAL A 260 10.93 -14.63 5.70
CA VAL A 260 11.22 -15.64 4.69
C VAL A 260 9.94 -16.05 4.00
N GLY A 261 9.95 -16.07 2.67
CA GLY A 261 8.81 -16.37 1.85
C GLY A 261 9.09 -17.40 0.78
N GLY A 262 8.07 -18.18 0.45
CA GLY A 262 8.08 -19.18 -0.61
C GLY A 262 6.82 -19.08 -1.46
N VAL A 263 6.97 -19.23 -2.78
CA VAL A 263 5.88 -19.36 -3.74
C VAL A 263 6.03 -20.66 -4.49
N TRP A 264 5.00 -21.49 -4.47
CA TRP A 264 4.84 -22.59 -5.41
C TRP A 264 3.99 -22.13 -6.59
N ASN A 265 4.62 -21.88 -7.73
CA ASN A 265 3.97 -21.66 -9.01
C ASN A 265 3.61 -23.02 -9.62
N THR A 266 2.32 -23.29 -9.75
CA THR A 266 1.82 -24.62 -10.11
C THR A 266 1.91 -24.89 -11.62
N GLY A 267 1.97 -23.82 -12.42
CA GLY A 267 1.81 -23.88 -13.88
C GLY A 267 0.39 -24.20 -14.35
N HIS A 268 -0.57 -24.34 -13.44
CA HIS A 268 -1.94 -24.70 -13.75
C HIS A 268 -2.83 -23.46 -13.95
N ARG A 269 -3.81 -23.55 -14.84
CA ARG A 269 -4.65 -22.39 -15.23
C ARG A 269 -5.59 -21.91 -14.12
N ILE A 270 -6.06 -22.83 -13.28
CA ILE A 270 -7.04 -22.56 -12.22
C ILE A 270 -6.31 -22.25 -10.90
N PHE A 271 -5.78 -23.26 -10.22
CA PHE A 271 -4.91 -23.08 -9.07
C PHE A 271 -3.55 -22.59 -9.54
N LYS A 272 -3.28 -21.28 -9.51
CA LYS A 272 -2.13 -20.62 -10.14
C LYS A 272 -0.87 -20.67 -9.28
N ASN A 273 -1.01 -20.37 -7.99
CA ASN A 273 0.08 -20.43 -7.03
C ASN A 273 -0.42 -20.64 -5.60
N LEU A 274 0.54 -21.01 -4.74
CA LEU A 274 0.44 -20.98 -3.29
C LEU A 274 1.64 -20.21 -2.76
N ASN A 275 1.40 -19.23 -1.89
CA ASN A 275 2.43 -18.47 -1.20
C ASN A 275 2.33 -18.72 0.31
N VAL A 276 3.49 -18.80 0.97
CA VAL A 276 3.63 -18.83 2.42
C VAL A 276 4.77 -17.89 2.80
N GLU A 277 4.58 -17.10 3.85
CA GLU A 277 5.58 -16.16 4.36
C GLU A 277 5.51 -16.10 5.89
N LEU A 278 6.68 -15.98 6.51
CA LEU A 278 6.83 -15.79 7.95
C LEU A 278 7.71 -14.56 8.18
N ASP A 279 7.15 -13.57 8.85
CA ASP A 279 7.81 -12.30 9.15
C ASP A 279 7.93 -12.09 10.65
N ALA A 280 9.11 -11.67 11.09
CA ALA A 280 9.31 -11.06 12.40
C ALA A 280 9.18 -9.54 12.25
N THR A 281 8.42 -8.90 13.13
CA THR A 281 8.22 -7.45 13.13
C THR A 281 8.77 -6.82 14.40
N GLY A 282 9.14 -5.54 14.32
CA GLY A 282 9.60 -4.76 15.45
C GLY A 282 8.99 -3.36 15.45
N TYR A 283 8.75 -2.83 16.64
CA TYR A 283 8.29 -1.48 16.91
C TYR A 283 9.25 -0.81 17.89
N TYR A 284 9.51 0.49 17.69
CA TYR A 284 10.29 1.31 18.60
C TYR A 284 9.83 2.77 18.59
N GLN A 285 9.60 3.35 19.76
CA GLN A 285 9.36 4.78 19.98
C GLN A 285 10.65 5.40 20.52
N GLN A 286 11.44 6.00 19.63
CA GLN A 286 12.72 6.60 19.99
C GLN A 286 12.56 7.89 20.81
N ALA A 287 11.48 8.64 20.56
CA ALA A 287 11.19 9.90 21.22
C ALA A 287 9.68 10.13 21.33
N GLY A 288 9.27 10.80 22.40
CA GLY A 288 7.87 11.05 22.75
C GLY A 288 7.25 9.93 23.59
N GLU A 289 6.07 10.20 24.14
CA GLU A 289 5.29 9.27 24.99
C GLU A 289 3.86 9.12 24.43
N ILE A 290 3.72 9.00 23.10
CA ILE A 290 2.39 8.93 22.45
C ILE A 290 1.72 7.58 22.74
N TRP A 291 2.52 6.53 22.72
CA TRP A 291 2.06 5.16 22.89
C TRP A 291 2.50 4.60 24.24
N PRO A 292 1.74 3.64 24.79
CA PRO A 292 2.00 3.06 26.11
C PRO A 292 3.27 2.20 26.18
N PHE A 293 3.92 1.95 25.04
CA PHE A 293 5.10 1.09 24.94
C PHE A 293 6.23 1.81 24.20
N ASP A 294 7.46 1.62 24.67
CA ASP A 294 8.65 2.15 23.99
C ASP A 294 9.18 1.22 22.90
N SER A 295 8.89 -0.08 23.01
CA SER A 295 9.32 -1.09 22.03
C SER A 295 8.43 -2.32 22.09
N GLY A 296 8.34 -3.04 20.97
CA GLY A 296 7.60 -4.29 20.90
C GLY A 296 7.99 -5.11 19.68
N TYR A 297 7.49 -6.34 19.61
CA TYR A 297 7.79 -7.26 18.51
C TYR A 297 6.60 -8.14 18.17
N GLY A 298 6.59 -8.70 16.96
CA GLY A 298 5.50 -9.55 16.50
C GLY A 298 5.98 -10.65 15.55
N LEU A 299 5.11 -11.65 15.39
CA LEU A 299 5.29 -12.75 14.45
C LEU A 299 4.05 -12.82 13.55
N TYR A 300 4.26 -12.72 12.26
CA TYR A 300 3.22 -12.78 11.23
C TYR A 300 3.47 -13.97 10.31
N ALA A 301 2.62 -14.98 10.41
CA ALA A 301 2.64 -16.12 9.50
C ALA A 301 1.45 -15.98 8.54
N ARG A 302 1.71 -15.89 7.23
CA ARG A 302 0.65 -15.77 6.23
C ARG A 302 0.77 -16.82 5.13
N ALA A 303 -0.39 -17.18 4.57
CA ALA A 303 -0.48 -17.98 3.37
C ALA A 303 -1.55 -17.41 2.44
N SER A 304 -1.34 -17.56 1.14
CA SER A 304 -2.34 -17.22 0.13
C SER A 304 -2.31 -18.16 -1.06
N ALA A 305 -3.47 -18.35 -1.68
CA ALA A 305 -3.61 -19.17 -2.87
C ALA A 305 -4.38 -18.41 -3.95
N ASP A 306 -3.78 -18.29 -5.14
CA ASP A 306 -4.43 -17.70 -6.30
C ASP A 306 -5.19 -18.79 -7.08
N ILE A 307 -6.51 -18.66 -7.13
CA ILE A 307 -7.43 -19.61 -7.78
C ILE A 307 -8.28 -18.85 -8.80
N TYR A 308 -7.94 -18.98 -10.07
CA TYR A 308 -8.56 -18.23 -11.16
C TYR A 308 -8.45 -16.71 -10.93
N ASP A 309 -9.56 -16.00 -10.77
CA ASP A 309 -9.62 -14.57 -10.46
C ASP A 309 -9.84 -14.30 -8.96
N PHE A 310 -9.75 -15.34 -8.14
CA PHE A 310 -9.84 -15.27 -6.69
C PHE A 310 -8.47 -15.43 -6.04
N ARG A 311 -8.32 -14.82 -4.87
CA ARG A 311 -7.26 -15.12 -3.92
C ARG A 311 -7.89 -15.45 -2.58
N VAL A 312 -7.50 -16.59 -2.01
CA VAL A 312 -7.84 -16.95 -0.62
C VAL A 312 -6.61 -16.67 0.22
N LYS A 313 -6.77 -15.96 1.34
CA LYS A 313 -5.70 -15.54 2.24
C LYS A 313 -6.01 -16.02 3.65
N THR A 314 -4.98 -16.37 4.39
CA THR A 314 -5.09 -16.57 5.83
C THR A 314 -3.79 -16.16 6.51
N SER A 315 -3.88 -15.73 7.75
CA SER A 315 -2.71 -15.47 8.56
C SER A 315 -2.97 -15.75 10.03
N TYR A 316 -1.87 -15.97 10.75
CA TYR A 316 -1.81 -15.97 12.19
C TYR A 316 -0.87 -14.86 12.63
N TRP A 317 -1.30 -14.09 13.62
CA TRP A 317 -0.54 -13.00 14.20
C TRP A 317 -0.48 -13.16 15.72
N THR A 318 0.68 -12.84 16.28
CA THR A 318 0.88 -12.63 17.72
C THR A 318 1.93 -11.55 17.92
N CYS A 319 1.79 -10.74 18.97
CA CYS A 319 2.82 -9.76 19.31
C CYS A 319 2.97 -9.58 20.82
N GLU A 320 4.00 -8.85 21.25
CA GLU A 320 4.19 -8.32 22.59
C GLU A 320 4.53 -6.85 22.44
N ASP A 321 3.72 -5.97 23.03
CA ASP A 321 3.89 -4.51 23.08
C ASP A 321 4.06 -3.82 21.71
N PHE A 322 3.72 -4.50 20.62
CA PHE A 322 3.88 -3.98 19.27
C PHE A 322 2.81 -2.93 18.97
N ILE A 323 3.24 -1.78 18.43
CA ILE A 323 2.34 -0.76 17.90
C ILE A 323 2.52 -0.69 16.38
N SER A 324 1.40 -0.83 15.68
CA SER A 324 1.31 -0.67 14.24
C SER A 324 1.16 0.81 13.87
N MET A 325 2.13 1.39 13.18
CA MET A 325 2.15 2.81 12.81
C MET A 325 1.19 3.14 11.65
N PHE A 326 1.24 2.36 10.56
CA PHE A 326 0.38 2.54 9.38
C PHE A 326 -0.41 1.28 9.02
N GLY A 327 -0.20 0.16 9.72
CA GLY A 327 -1.00 -1.05 9.62
C GLY A 327 -2.32 -0.97 10.37
N SER A 328 -3.16 -2.00 10.26
CA SER A 328 -4.43 -2.05 11.00
C SER A 328 -4.19 -2.09 12.52
N PRO A 329 -4.99 -1.36 13.33
CA PRO A 329 -4.94 -1.46 14.79
C PRO A 329 -5.09 -2.89 15.34
N PHE A 330 -5.68 -3.81 14.57
CA PHE A 330 -5.79 -5.22 14.94
C PHE A 330 -4.45 -5.94 15.11
N PHE A 331 -3.37 -5.41 14.54
CA PHE A 331 -2.01 -5.93 14.74
C PHE A 331 -1.32 -5.34 15.97
N GLY A 332 -1.89 -4.31 16.60
CA GLY A 332 -1.32 -3.62 17.76
C GLY A 332 -1.70 -4.22 19.11
N ALA A 333 -0.92 -3.88 20.13
CA ALA A 333 -1.14 -4.22 21.54
C ALA A 333 -1.82 -3.09 22.34
N ALA A 334 -2.31 -2.04 21.68
CA ALA A 334 -3.03 -0.94 22.30
C ALA A 334 -4.44 -0.80 21.73
N SER A 335 -5.38 -0.46 22.60
CA SER A 335 -6.75 -0.13 22.22
C SER A 335 -6.78 1.25 21.57
N MET A 336 -7.41 1.34 20.39
CA MET A 336 -7.78 2.63 19.80
C MET A 336 -9.13 3.11 20.32
N ILE A 337 -9.83 2.31 21.15
CA ILE A 337 -11.18 2.63 21.60
C ILE A 337 -11.18 3.36 22.94
N ASP A 338 -10.66 2.64 23.93
CA ASP A 338 -10.53 3.03 25.32
C ASP A 338 -9.06 3.45 25.52
N GLU A 339 -8.82 4.73 25.84
CA GLU A 339 -7.49 5.28 26.09
C GLU A 339 -6.83 4.59 27.31
N GLY A 340 -5.52 4.32 27.22
CA GLY A 340 -4.76 3.63 28.27
C GLY A 340 -4.95 2.10 28.33
N VAL A 341 -5.94 1.54 27.63
CA VAL A 341 -6.15 0.09 27.58
C VAL A 341 -5.13 -0.58 26.68
N THR A 342 -4.49 -1.64 27.17
CA THR A 342 -3.50 -2.43 26.44
C THR A 342 -3.84 -3.91 26.44
N PHE A 343 -3.34 -4.66 25.46
CA PHE A 343 -3.60 -6.08 25.29
C PHE A 343 -2.34 -6.89 25.61
N GLY A 344 -2.47 -7.85 26.52
CA GLY A 344 -1.43 -8.80 26.86
C GLY A 344 -1.30 -9.86 25.77
N ARG A 345 -0.24 -9.76 24.98
CA ARG A 345 0.10 -10.68 23.88
C ARG A 345 -1.08 -11.05 22.97
N PRO A 346 -1.73 -10.08 22.30
CA PRO A 346 -2.91 -10.35 21.49
C PRO A 346 -2.56 -11.30 20.34
N GLN A 347 -3.48 -12.22 20.07
CA GLN A 347 -3.36 -13.18 18.99
C GLN A 347 -4.57 -13.07 18.07
N MET A 348 -4.35 -13.29 16.77
CA MET A 348 -5.38 -13.15 15.76
C MET A 348 -5.22 -14.22 14.68
N ILE A 349 -6.35 -14.79 14.27
CA ILE A 349 -6.48 -15.58 13.05
C ILE A 349 -7.24 -14.73 12.03
N TYR A 350 -6.70 -14.64 10.83
CA TYR A 350 -7.30 -13.92 9.72
C TYR A 350 -7.65 -14.88 8.59
N LEU A 351 -8.79 -14.64 7.95
CA LEU A 351 -9.24 -15.32 6.75
C LEU A 351 -9.81 -14.29 5.78
N GLY A 352 -9.33 -14.30 4.54
CA GLY A 352 -9.75 -13.35 3.52
C GLY A 352 -10.01 -14.01 2.18
N VAL A 353 -10.96 -13.49 1.42
CA VAL A 353 -11.19 -13.84 0.03
C VAL A 353 -11.28 -12.57 -0.80
N GLU A 354 -10.43 -12.47 -1.81
CA GLU A 354 -10.47 -11.42 -2.82
C GLU A 354 -10.95 -12.01 -4.14
N TYR A 355 -11.79 -11.27 -4.84
CA TYR A 355 -12.03 -11.41 -6.27
C TYR A 355 -11.53 -10.15 -6.95
N SER A 356 -10.76 -10.29 -8.01
CA SER A 356 -10.36 -9.13 -8.82
C SER A 356 -10.46 -9.48 -10.29
N ARG A 357 -10.83 -8.54 -11.15
CA ARG A 357 -10.88 -8.76 -12.60
C ARG A 357 -10.63 -7.50 -13.39
N GLN A 358 -9.75 -7.61 -14.39
CA GLN A 358 -9.63 -6.59 -15.41
C GLN A 358 -10.76 -6.79 -16.43
N LEU A 359 -11.61 -5.77 -16.58
CA LEU A 359 -12.75 -5.78 -17.50
C LEU A 359 -12.32 -5.32 -18.90
N ALA A 360 -11.47 -4.30 -18.96
CA ALA A 360 -10.84 -3.80 -20.18
C ALA A 360 -9.53 -3.07 -19.83
N LYS A 361 -8.79 -2.57 -20.84
CA LYS A 361 -7.62 -1.71 -20.58
C LYS A 361 -8.07 -0.46 -19.83
N GLY A 362 -7.51 -0.24 -18.64
CA GLY A 362 -7.88 0.89 -17.77
C GLY A 362 -9.13 0.67 -16.92
N PHE A 363 -9.76 -0.52 -16.92
CA PHE A 363 -10.95 -0.78 -16.11
C PHE A 363 -10.82 -2.10 -15.36
N SER A 364 -10.88 -2.05 -14.03
CA SER A 364 -10.83 -3.23 -13.15
C SER A 364 -11.89 -3.17 -12.06
N ILE A 365 -12.33 -4.33 -11.60
CA ILE A 365 -13.18 -4.49 -10.42
C ILE A 365 -12.43 -5.32 -9.37
N GLY A 366 -12.63 -5.00 -8.09
CA GLY A 366 -12.17 -5.77 -6.95
C GLY A 366 -13.32 -5.94 -5.94
N VAL A 367 -13.35 -7.08 -5.27
CA VAL A 367 -14.25 -7.37 -4.15
C VAL A 367 -13.45 -8.13 -3.11
N ASP A 368 -13.43 -7.69 -1.85
CA ASP A 368 -12.82 -8.41 -0.73
C ASP A 368 -13.84 -8.68 0.37
N VAL A 369 -13.67 -9.81 1.05
CA VAL A 369 -14.30 -10.11 2.33
C VAL A 369 -13.24 -10.70 3.24
N ASP A 370 -13.05 -10.06 4.38
CA ASP A 370 -12.02 -10.40 5.34
C ASP A 370 -12.63 -10.59 6.73
N VAL A 371 -12.19 -11.61 7.46
CA VAL A 371 -12.61 -11.94 8.82
C VAL A 371 -11.39 -11.97 9.71
N PHE A 372 -11.46 -11.25 10.82
CA PHE A 372 -10.44 -11.16 11.86
C PHE A 372 -11.01 -11.77 13.13
N HIS A 373 -10.39 -12.82 13.64
CA HIS A 373 -10.79 -13.46 14.89
C HIS A 373 -9.66 -13.32 15.90
N HIS A 374 -9.82 -12.39 16.84
CA HIS A 374 -8.93 -12.26 17.98
C HIS A 374 -9.25 -13.32 19.03
N LEU A 375 -8.21 -14.02 19.48
CA LEU A 375 -8.33 -15.04 20.51
C LEU A 375 -8.47 -14.38 21.88
N SER A 376 -9.04 -15.13 22.83
CA SER A 376 -9.08 -14.70 24.23
C SER A 376 -7.67 -14.54 24.79
N GLY A 377 -7.49 -13.56 25.66
CA GLY A 377 -6.23 -13.27 26.34
C GLY A 377 -6.46 -12.37 27.53
N ASP A 378 -5.44 -11.61 27.89
CA ASP A 378 -5.51 -10.62 28.97
C ASP A 378 -5.47 -9.21 28.37
N MET A 379 -6.07 -8.25 29.08
CA MET A 379 -5.93 -6.83 28.81
C MET A 379 -5.64 -6.09 30.11
N ASN A 380 -4.88 -5.01 30.05
CA ASN A 380 -4.80 -4.06 31.16
C ASN A 380 -5.79 -2.92 30.88
N ASP A 381 -6.58 -2.55 31.88
CA ASP A 381 -7.34 -1.31 31.79
C ASP A 381 -6.43 -0.08 31.95
N ALA A 382 -7.01 1.12 31.89
CA ALA A 382 -6.28 2.38 31.99
C ALA A 382 -5.56 2.57 33.33
N ASP A 383 -6.00 1.87 34.40
CA ASP A 383 -5.37 1.89 35.72
C ASP A 383 -4.30 0.79 35.87
N GLY A 384 -4.06 0.00 34.82
CA GLY A 384 -3.10 -1.10 34.81
C GLY A 384 -3.62 -2.39 35.44
N VAL A 385 -4.94 -2.50 35.69
CA VAL A 385 -5.53 -3.71 36.26
C VAL A 385 -5.74 -4.75 35.16
N ILE A 386 -5.20 -5.94 35.37
CA ILE A 386 -5.35 -7.07 34.45
C ILE A 386 -6.80 -7.57 34.50
N GLN A 387 -7.42 -7.65 33.32
CA GLN A 387 -8.77 -8.15 33.09
C GLN A 387 -8.75 -9.20 31.98
N PRO A 388 -9.63 -10.21 32.03
CA PRO A 388 -9.77 -11.15 30.93
C PRO A 388 -10.36 -10.44 29.70
N MET A 389 -9.73 -10.66 28.54
CA MET A 389 -10.24 -10.26 27.23
C MET A 389 -10.87 -11.48 26.55
N GLY A 390 -12.18 -11.42 26.30
CA GLY A 390 -12.88 -12.44 25.50
C GLY A 390 -12.44 -12.43 24.03
N SER A 391 -12.66 -13.54 23.32
CA SER A 391 -12.46 -13.58 21.87
C SER A 391 -13.42 -12.61 21.15
N ALA A 392 -12.96 -12.01 20.06
CA ALA A 392 -13.78 -11.11 19.25
C ALA A 392 -13.65 -11.45 17.77
N THR A 393 -14.76 -11.35 17.03
CA THR A 393 -14.78 -11.53 15.57
C THR A 393 -15.23 -10.25 14.91
N SER A 394 -14.42 -9.79 13.98
CA SER A 394 -14.61 -8.59 13.18
C SER A 394 -14.59 -8.99 11.71
N PHE A 395 -15.31 -8.27 10.85
CA PHE A 395 -15.23 -8.50 9.41
C PHE A 395 -15.19 -7.20 8.62
N THR A 396 -14.67 -7.28 7.40
CA THR A 396 -14.77 -6.21 6.41
C THR A 396 -15.27 -6.77 5.10
N ALA A 397 -16.02 -5.98 4.36
CA ALA A 397 -16.44 -6.29 3.00
C ALA A 397 -16.28 -5.05 2.13
N GLY A 398 -15.61 -5.19 0.99
CA GLY A 398 -15.33 -4.09 0.09
C GLY A 398 -15.64 -4.41 -1.36
N VAL A 399 -16.06 -3.39 -2.10
CA VAL A 399 -16.19 -3.42 -3.56
C VAL A 399 -15.51 -2.17 -4.12
N TYR A 400 -14.66 -2.37 -5.13
CA TYR A 400 -13.85 -1.33 -5.73
C TYR A 400 -13.95 -1.38 -7.25
N MET A 401 -13.96 -0.21 -7.89
CA MET A 401 -13.83 -0.07 -9.33
C MET A 401 -12.70 0.90 -9.63
N ARG A 402 -11.70 0.43 -10.38
CA ARG A 402 -10.59 1.23 -10.89
C ARG A 402 -10.91 1.68 -12.31
N ILE A 403 -10.82 2.98 -12.55
CA ILE A 403 -11.01 3.61 -13.86
C ILE A 403 -9.78 4.46 -14.16
N ASN A 404 -9.01 4.09 -15.18
CA ASN A 404 -7.76 4.74 -15.59
C ASN A 404 -7.63 4.79 -17.14
N PRO A 405 -8.50 5.53 -17.85
CA PRO A 405 -8.28 5.82 -19.26
C PRO A 405 -7.16 6.85 -19.46
N SER A 406 -6.45 6.70 -20.58
CA SER A 406 -5.41 7.63 -21.05
C SER A 406 -5.73 8.03 -22.49
N PHE A 407 -5.78 9.34 -22.75
CA PHE A 407 -6.11 9.92 -24.04
C PHE A 407 -4.91 10.69 -24.57
N LEU A 408 -4.32 10.23 -25.68
CA LEU A 408 -3.26 10.96 -26.36
C LEU A 408 -3.81 12.28 -26.91
N ILE A 409 -3.20 13.38 -26.49
CA ILE A 409 -3.54 14.73 -26.98
C ILE A 409 -2.64 15.09 -28.16
N LYS A 410 -1.34 14.86 -28.03
CA LYS A 410 -0.37 15.25 -29.06
C LYS A 410 0.92 14.45 -28.97
N LYS A 411 1.53 14.17 -30.12
CA LYS A 411 2.91 13.72 -30.27
C LYS A 411 3.72 14.83 -30.96
N PHE A 412 4.82 15.28 -30.35
CA PHE A 412 5.64 16.42 -30.83
C PHE A 412 6.80 16.03 -31.73
#